data_AF-A0A536BNE9-F1
#
_entry.id   AF-A0A536BNE9-F1
#
_cell.length_a   1.000
_cell.length_b   1.000
_cell.length_c   1.000
_cell.angle_alpha   90.00
_cell.angle_beta   90.00
_cell.angle_gamma   90.00
#
_symmetry.space_group_name_H-M   'P 1'
#
loop_
_entity.id
_entity.type
_entity.pdbx_description
1 polymer ?
#
loop_
_entity_poly.entity_id
_entity_poly.type
_entity_poly.pdbx_seq_one_letter_code
_entity_poly.pdbx_strand_id
1 'polypeptide(L)'
;MSLRVLGALLTVLLAGCGLGAPNAVLSPTPTLAPASISPVIALTRAEMERALGAAGLQLGDAHVPFDPPAPPDFATAPRSVFQVVLSQDPNHGFVVVYQFRDQATAAAAGQQLAAYLGTGYGRAQFPPDARHLIRQLGTTLISFSWSPANSPDPGTGKIFDALATIGTPIDVPR
;
A
#
# COMPACT_ATOMS: atom_id res chain seq x y z
N MET A 1 6.99 -62.41 11.20
CA MET A 1 8.33 -62.94 11.57
C MET A 1 8.92 -63.62 10.35
N SER A 2 10.23 -63.50 10.14
CA SER A 2 11.04 -64.08 9.05
C SER A 2 11.33 -63.17 7.84
N LEU A 3 12.50 -62.56 7.95
CA LEU A 3 13.31 -61.82 6.98
C LEU A 3 14.13 -62.81 6.12
N ARG A 4 14.68 -62.31 4.99
CA ARG A 4 15.85 -62.82 4.20
C ARG A 4 15.48 -63.73 3.00
N VAL A 5 16.09 -63.68 1.80
CA VAL A 5 17.36 -63.09 1.31
C VAL A 5 17.51 -63.34 -0.23
N LEU A 6 18.32 -62.50 -0.91
CA LEU A 6 19.11 -62.70 -2.15
C LEU A 6 18.49 -63.05 -3.53
N GLY A 7 19.07 -62.43 -4.56
CA GLY A 7 19.18 -62.95 -5.94
C GLY A 7 19.23 -61.82 -6.97
N ALA A 8 20.35 -61.13 -7.18
CA ALA A 8 21.48 -61.47 -8.07
C ALA A 8 21.23 -61.18 -9.57
N LEU A 9 22.15 -60.36 -10.12
CA LEU A 9 22.61 -60.24 -11.52
C LEU A 9 21.59 -59.88 -12.63
N LEU A 10 21.85 -58.79 -13.39
CA LEU A 10 22.56 -58.89 -14.67
C LEU A 10 22.86 -57.48 -15.24
N THR A 11 24.13 -57.28 -15.58
CA THR A 11 24.69 -56.14 -16.32
C THR A 11 24.26 -56.10 -17.78
N VAL A 12 23.94 -54.91 -18.29
CA VAL A 12 24.16 -54.56 -19.71
C VAL A 12 24.81 -53.17 -19.76
N LEU A 13 26.07 -53.16 -20.18
CA LEU A 13 26.79 -51.99 -20.67
C LEU A 13 26.27 -51.66 -22.08
N LEU A 14 25.85 -50.43 -22.32
CA LEU A 14 26.01 -49.79 -23.62
C LEU A 14 26.50 -48.36 -23.42
N ALA A 15 27.72 -48.14 -23.88
CA ALA A 15 28.31 -46.83 -24.09
C ALA A 15 27.53 -46.07 -25.17
N GLY A 16 27.06 -44.87 -24.84
CA GLY A 16 26.57 -43.89 -25.78
C GLY A 16 27.11 -42.53 -25.39
N CYS A 17 28.19 -42.09 -26.04
CA CYS A 17 28.57 -40.68 -26.07
C CYS A 17 27.53 -39.95 -26.91
N GLY A 18 26.61 -39.23 -26.25
CA GLY A 18 25.68 -38.32 -26.87
C GLY A 18 25.61 -37.03 -26.06
N LEU A 19 26.29 -36.00 -26.54
CA LEU A 19 26.09 -34.62 -26.12
C LEU A 19 24.66 -34.21 -26.50
N GLY A 20 23.76 -34.11 -25.53
CA GLY A 20 22.39 -33.65 -25.72
C GLY A 20 21.82 -33.15 -24.39
N ALA A 21 21.51 -31.86 -24.34
CA ALA A 21 21.16 -31.11 -23.14
C ALA A 21 20.05 -31.75 -22.27
N PRO A 22 20.16 -31.74 -20.93
CA PRO A 22 18.99 -31.93 -20.11
C PRO A 22 18.12 -30.66 -20.27
N ASN A 23 16.96 -30.84 -20.91
CA ASN A 23 15.88 -29.87 -20.85
C ASN A 23 15.61 -29.54 -19.38
N ALA A 24 16.08 -28.38 -18.93
CA ALA A 24 15.72 -27.83 -17.64
C ALA A 24 14.21 -27.57 -17.70
N VAL A 25 13.45 -28.46 -17.07
CA VAL A 25 12.03 -28.20 -16.79
C VAL A 25 12.02 -27.01 -15.86
N LEU A 26 11.77 -25.82 -16.41
CA LEU A 26 11.52 -24.60 -15.66
C LEU A 26 10.33 -24.87 -14.76
N SER A 27 10.61 -25.19 -13.50
CA SER A 27 9.57 -25.19 -12.47
C SER A 27 8.98 -23.79 -12.44
N PRO A 28 7.65 -23.62 -12.42
CA PRO A 28 7.06 -22.30 -12.35
C PRO A 28 7.60 -21.60 -11.11
N THR A 29 8.22 -20.44 -11.33
CA THR A 29 8.63 -19.52 -10.26
C THR A 29 7.43 -19.32 -9.34
N PRO A 30 7.58 -19.47 -8.00
CA PRO A 30 6.48 -19.18 -7.11
C PRO A 30 5.98 -17.76 -7.39
N THR A 31 4.67 -17.63 -7.61
CA THR A 31 3.99 -16.33 -7.63
C THR A 31 4.45 -15.59 -6.39
N LEU A 32 5.09 -14.42 -6.56
CA LEU A 32 5.45 -13.56 -5.44
C LEU A 32 4.21 -13.40 -4.57
N ALA A 33 4.29 -13.85 -3.32
CA ALA A 33 3.24 -13.61 -2.34
C ALA A 33 2.94 -12.10 -2.32
N PRO A 34 1.69 -11.68 -2.09
CA PRO A 34 1.39 -10.27 -1.90
C PRO A 34 2.39 -9.68 -0.90
N ALA A 35 3.01 -8.54 -1.24
CA ALA A 35 3.94 -7.87 -0.35
C ALA A 35 3.27 -7.74 1.02
N SER A 36 3.83 -8.41 2.03
CA SER A 36 3.23 -8.43 3.35
C SER A 36 3.21 -7.00 3.88
N ILE A 37 2.02 -6.49 4.19
CA ILE A 37 1.88 -5.18 4.81
C ILE A 37 2.67 -5.21 6.12
N SER A 38 3.49 -4.18 6.33
CA SER A 38 4.22 -4.01 7.58
C SER A 38 3.24 -4.04 8.77
N PRO A 39 3.60 -4.70 9.90
CA PRO A 39 2.74 -4.72 11.09
C PRO A 39 2.34 -3.32 11.57
N VAL A 40 3.21 -2.33 11.38
CA VAL A 40 2.93 -0.93 11.77
C VAL A 40 1.84 -0.34 10.88
N ILE A 41 1.91 -0.55 9.56
CA ILE A 41 0.87 -0.10 8.63
C ILE A 41 -0.44 -0.85 8.87
N ALA A 42 -0.39 -2.13 9.23
CA ALA A 42 -1.58 -2.91 9.57
C ALA A 42 -2.30 -2.37 10.82
N LEU A 43 -1.55 -1.91 11.84
CA LEU A 43 -2.14 -1.23 13.00
C LEU A 43 -2.78 0.11 12.60
N THR A 44 -2.11 0.90 11.75
CA THR A 44 -2.69 2.15 11.22
C THR A 44 -3.96 1.88 10.39
N ARG A 45 -3.98 0.80 9.59
CA ARG A 45 -5.16 0.35 8.86
C ARG A 45 -6.32 0.04 9.79
N ALA A 46 -6.09 -0.73 10.85
CA ALA A 46 -7.14 -1.08 11.82
C ALA A 46 -7.74 0.17 12.49
N GLU A 47 -6.92 1.18 12.76
CA GLU A 47 -7.40 2.46 13.31
C GLU A 47 -8.23 3.27 12.28
N MET A 48 -7.82 3.25 11.01
CA MET A 48 -8.62 3.84 9.93
C MET A 48 -9.94 3.10 9.73
N GLU A 49 -9.94 1.76 9.73
CA GLU A 49 -11.14 0.92 9.66
C GLU A 49 -12.12 1.24 10.79
N ARG A 50 -11.60 1.42 12.02
CA ARG A 50 -12.41 1.83 13.17
C ARG A 50 -13.05 3.21 12.97
N ALA A 51 -12.26 4.21 12.57
CA ALA A 51 -12.75 5.58 12.39
C ALA A 51 -13.74 5.69 11.22
N LEU A 52 -13.43 5.06 10.09
CA LEU A 52 -14.29 5.02 8.91
C LEU A 52 -15.57 4.21 9.18
N GLY A 53 -15.46 3.08 9.88
CA GLY A 53 -16.61 2.27 10.27
C GLY A 53 -17.60 3.03 11.16
N ALA A 54 -17.11 3.87 12.08
CA ALA A 54 -17.95 4.76 12.88
C ALA A 54 -18.70 5.81 12.03
N ALA A 55 -18.19 6.14 10.84
CA ALA A 55 -18.84 7.00 9.86
C ALA A 55 -19.69 6.24 8.82
N GLY A 56 -19.82 4.91 8.98
CA GLY A 56 -20.55 4.04 8.04
C GLY A 56 -19.81 3.78 6.73
N LEU A 57 -18.48 3.96 6.71
CA LEU A 57 -17.63 3.75 5.55
C LEU A 57 -16.79 2.47 5.73
N GLN A 58 -16.46 1.82 4.62
CA GLN A 58 -15.65 0.61 4.60
C GLN A 58 -14.31 0.88 3.92
N LEU A 59 -13.22 0.42 4.54
CA LEU A 59 -11.88 0.50 3.97
C LEU A 59 -11.51 -0.86 3.36
N GLY A 60 -11.06 -0.85 2.12
CA GLY A 60 -10.50 -2.01 1.43
C GLY A 60 -9.08 -1.75 0.94
N ASP A 61 -8.50 -2.79 0.35
CA ASP A 61 -7.25 -2.64 -0.40
C ASP A 61 -7.54 -1.91 -1.73
N ALA A 62 -6.63 -1.04 -2.16
CA ALA A 62 -6.79 -0.41 -3.47
C ALA A 62 -6.61 -1.45 -4.59
N HIS A 63 -7.55 -1.46 -5.53
CA HIS A 63 -7.54 -2.40 -6.65
C HIS A 63 -6.91 -1.82 -7.93
N VAL A 64 -6.59 -0.53 -7.93
CA VAL A 64 -5.89 0.14 -9.02
C VAL A 64 -4.60 0.78 -8.50
N PRO A 65 -3.54 0.84 -9.33
CA PRO A 65 -2.34 1.59 -8.98
C PRO A 65 -2.69 3.05 -8.76
N PHE A 66 -2.22 3.62 -7.65
CA PHE A 66 -2.38 5.02 -7.33
C PHE A 66 -1.05 5.56 -6.77
N ASP A 67 -0.58 6.66 -7.35
CA ASP A 67 0.61 7.37 -6.90
C ASP A 67 0.21 8.81 -6.57
N PRO A 68 0.08 9.17 -5.29
CA PRO A 68 -0.28 10.53 -4.92
C PRO A 68 0.87 11.50 -5.24
N PRO A 69 0.53 12.77 -5.57
CA PRO A 69 1.50 13.86 -5.55
C PRO A 69 2.26 13.91 -4.22
N ALA A 70 3.59 13.78 -4.28
CA ALA A 70 4.46 13.76 -3.12
C ALA A 70 5.85 14.34 -3.46
N PRO A 71 6.61 14.85 -2.47
CA PRO A 71 7.98 15.26 -2.70
C PRO A 71 8.88 14.06 -3.06
N PRO A 72 10.00 14.26 -3.79
CA PRO A 72 10.86 13.16 -4.26
C PRO A 72 11.31 12.17 -3.18
N ASP A 73 11.54 12.65 -1.96
CA ASP A 73 11.97 11.83 -0.82
C ASP A 73 10.95 10.75 -0.42
N PHE A 74 9.68 10.89 -0.84
CA PHE A 74 8.63 9.91 -0.58
C PHE A 74 8.62 8.75 -1.59
N ALA A 75 9.37 8.84 -2.69
CA ALA A 75 9.39 7.81 -3.74
C ALA A 75 9.88 6.45 -3.25
N THR A 76 10.69 6.43 -2.18
CA THR A 76 11.24 5.20 -1.58
C THR A 76 10.65 4.88 -0.20
N ALA A 77 9.78 5.73 0.33
CA ALA A 77 9.17 5.51 1.63
C ALA A 77 8.24 4.28 1.56
N PRO A 78 8.40 3.30 2.47
CA PRO A 78 7.47 2.18 2.55
C PRO A 78 6.04 2.70 2.72
N ARG A 79 5.13 2.29 1.82
CA ARG A 79 3.76 2.76 1.83
C ARG A 79 2.76 1.68 1.44
N SER A 80 1.52 1.86 1.86
CA SER A 80 0.38 1.10 1.37
C SER A 80 -0.72 2.07 0.95
N VAL A 81 -1.44 1.69 -0.11
CA VAL A 81 -2.60 2.44 -0.60
C VAL A 81 -3.84 1.63 -0.27
N PHE A 82 -4.77 2.26 0.41
CA PHE A 82 -6.08 1.74 0.71
C PHE A 82 -7.13 2.53 -0.04
N GLN A 83 -8.32 1.96 -0.16
CA GLN A 83 -9.43 2.61 -0.85
C GLN A 83 -10.69 2.50 -0.02
N VAL A 84 -11.36 3.62 0.20
CA VAL A 84 -12.70 3.62 0.81
C VAL A 84 -13.73 3.27 -0.26
N VAL A 85 -14.64 2.37 0.06
CA VAL A 85 -15.71 1.95 -0.85
C VAL A 85 -16.73 3.09 -1.00
N LEU A 86 -16.76 3.71 -2.19
CA LEU A 86 -17.69 4.76 -2.59
C LEU A 86 -18.61 4.22 -3.69
N SER A 87 -19.92 4.30 -3.49
CA SER A 87 -20.90 3.68 -4.39
C SER A 87 -21.08 4.46 -5.69
N GLN A 88 -20.97 5.78 -5.62
CA GLN A 88 -21.12 6.71 -6.74
C GLN A 88 -19.78 7.12 -7.34
N ASP A 89 -18.67 6.75 -6.70
CA ASP A 89 -17.32 7.07 -7.17
C ASP A 89 -16.29 5.96 -6.86
N PRO A 90 -16.47 4.75 -7.42
CA PRO A 90 -15.70 3.55 -7.04
C PRO A 90 -14.22 3.59 -7.43
N ASN A 91 -13.79 4.59 -8.20
CA ASN A 91 -12.40 4.76 -8.64
C ASN A 91 -11.66 5.87 -7.87
N HIS A 92 -12.24 6.38 -6.79
CA HIS A 92 -11.62 7.38 -5.90
C HIS A 92 -11.65 6.90 -4.44
N GLY A 93 -11.40 7.80 -3.49
CA GLY A 93 -11.35 7.47 -2.06
C GLY A 93 -10.02 6.83 -1.63
N PHE A 94 -8.93 7.08 -2.36
CA PHE A 94 -7.61 6.54 -2.02
C PHE A 94 -7.01 7.21 -0.79
N VAL A 95 -6.60 6.40 0.18
CA VAL A 95 -5.91 6.83 1.39
C VAL A 95 -4.52 6.19 1.40
N VAL A 96 -3.47 6.99 1.53
CA VAL A 96 -2.10 6.50 1.50
C VAL A 96 -1.49 6.54 2.88
N VAL A 97 -0.93 5.41 3.32
CA VAL A 97 -0.19 5.31 4.58
C VAL A 97 1.28 5.14 4.29
N TYR A 98 2.09 6.10 4.72
CA TYR A 98 3.54 6.02 4.68
C TYR A 98 4.08 5.57 6.05
N GLN A 99 5.17 4.81 6.06
CA GLN A 99 5.88 4.41 7.26
C GLN A 99 7.29 4.98 7.28
N PHE A 100 7.68 5.50 8.44
CA PHE A 100 9.01 6.03 8.71
C PHE A 100 9.69 5.29 9.85
N ARG A 101 11.00 5.51 10.01
CA ARG A 101 11.81 4.80 11.02
C ARG A 101 11.38 5.14 12.46
N ASP A 102 10.99 6.38 12.70
CA ASP A 102 10.65 6.91 14.03
C ASP A 102 9.64 8.07 13.91
N GLN A 103 9.09 8.47 15.05
CA GLN A 103 8.04 9.48 15.14
C GLN A 103 8.53 10.87 14.70
N ALA A 104 9.79 11.23 15.00
CA ALA A 104 10.35 12.53 14.63
C ALA A 104 10.54 12.62 13.10
N THR A 105 10.98 11.53 12.48
CA THR A 105 11.13 11.40 11.02
C THR A 105 9.76 11.46 10.35
N ALA A 106 8.74 10.78 10.88
CA ALA A 106 7.38 10.88 10.38
C ALA A 106 6.85 12.33 10.47
N ALA A 107 7.08 13.01 11.59
CA ALA A 107 6.67 14.41 11.76
C ALA A 107 7.35 15.32 10.72
N ALA A 108 8.66 15.21 10.57
CA ALA A 108 9.43 16.00 9.60
C ALA A 108 8.97 15.73 8.16
N ALA A 109 8.79 14.45 7.80
CA ALA A 109 8.29 14.07 6.48
C ALA A 109 6.88 14.59 6.23
N GLY A 110 6.01 14.59 7.25
CA GLY A 110 4.66 15.13 7.14
C GLY A 110 4.67 16.64 6.89
N GLN A 111 5.56 17.37 7.56
CA GLN A 111 5.76 18.80 7.30
C GLN A 111 6.31 19.06 5.89
N GLN A 112 7.21 18.20 5.38
CA GLN A 112 7.69 18.28 4.01
C GLN A 112 6.58 18.03 2.99
N LEU A 113 5.73 17.02 3.21
CA LEU A 113 4.58 16.74 2.36
C LEU A 113 3.58 17.90 2.38
N ALA A 114 3.28 18.44 3.56
CA ALA A 114 2.41 19.61 3.70
C ALA A 114 2.96 20.82 2.93
N ALA A 115 4.24 21.13 3.11
CA ALA A 115 4.90 22.22 2.40
C ALA A 115 4.87 22.00 0.89
N TYR A 116 5.16 20.77 0.43
CA TYR A 116 5.10 20.39 -0.98
C TYR A 116 3.72 20.64 -1.59
N LEU A 117 2.65 20.20 -0.92
CA LEU A 117 1.27 20.40 -1.38
C LEU A 117 0.90 21.89 -1.46
N GLY A 118 1.51 22.74 -0.63
CA GLY A 118 1.37 24.20 -0.70
C GLY A 118 2.17 24.88 -1.83
N THR A 119 3.12 24.19 -2.49
CA THR A 119 3.89 24.76 -3.60
C THR A 119 3.05 24.89 -4.87
N GLY A 120 3.47 25.74 -5.82
CA GLY A 120 2.82 25.83 -7.13
C GLY A 120 2.75 24.50 -7.88
N TYR A 121 3.80 23.66 -7.76
CA TYR A 121 3.83 22.33 -8.38
C TYR A 121 2.90 21.33 -7.69
N GLY A 122 2.85 21.34 -6.36
CA GLY A 122 1.90 20.52 -5.59
C GLY A 122 0.46 20.91 -5.89
N ARG A 123 0.14 22.20 -5.80
CA ARG A 123 -1.21 22.74 -6.05
C ARG A 123 -1.69 22.46 -7.47
N ALA A 124 -0.82 22.55 -8.48
CA ALA A 124 -1.19 22.31 -9.87
C ALA A 124 -1.62 20.85 -10.17
N GLN A 125 -1.33 19.91 -9.27
CA GLN A 125 -1.74 18.51 -9.39
C GLN A 125 -3.16 18.25 -8.86
N PHE A 126 -3.81 19.26 -8.27
CA PHE A 126 -5.15 19.13 -7.71
C PHE A 126 -6.10 20.21 -8.23
N PRO A 127 -7.43 19.96 -8.19
CA PRO A 127 -8.41 21.01 -8.39
C PRO A 127 -8.22 22.18 -7.40
N PRO A 128 -8.58 23.43 -7.77
CA PRO A 128 -8.37 24.61 -6.93
C PRO A 128 -9.04 24.58 -5.55
N ASP A 129 -10.12 23.81 -5.39
CA ASP A 129 -10.88 23.65 -4.16
C ASP A 129 -10.47 22.40 -3.37
N ALA A 130 -9.37 21.75 -3.75
CA ALA A 130 -8.88 20.56 -3.08
C ALA A 130 -8.59 20.80 -1.59
N ARG A 131 -8.92 19.79 -0.80
CA ARG A 131 -8.70 19.71 0.64
C ARG A 131 -7.75 18.57 0.91
N HIS A 132 -6.70 18.87 1.66
CA HIS A 132 -5.65 17.93 2.01
C HIS A 132 -5.70 17.60 3.49
N LEU A 133 -5.53 16.32 3.82
CA LEU A 133 -5.42 15.80 5.17
C LEU A 133 -4.12 15.05 5.30
N ILE A 134 -3.34 15.43 6.32
CA ILE A 134 -2.15 14.70 6.76
C ILE A 134 -2.30 14.47 8.25
N ARG A 135 -2.28 13.21 8.67
CA ARG A 135 -2.36 12.80 10.09
C ARG A 135 -1.19 11.91 10.44
N GLN A 136 -0.53 12.22 11.54
CA GLN A 136 0.53 11.39 12.07
C GLN A 136 -0.02 10.45 13.14
N LEU A 137 0.20 9.15 12.96
CA LEU A 137 -0.06 8.13 13.97
C LEU A 137 1.25 7.36 14.25
N GLY A 138 1.89 7.69 15.36
CA GLY A 138 3.22 7.14 15.70
C GLY A 138 4.24 7.41 14.60
N THR A 139 4.76 6.34 13.99
CA THR A 139 5.76 6.41 12.90
C THR A 139 5.14 6.40 11.50
N THR A 140 3.81 6.53 11.39
CA THR A 140 3.10 6.54 10.11
C THR A 140 2.46 7.88 9.82
N LEU A 141 2.29 8.16 8.52
CA LEU A 141 1.51 9.28 8.02
C LEU A 141 0.34 8.77 7.18
N ILE A 142 -0.85 9.23 7.51
CA ILE A 142 -2.07 9.05 6.72
C ILE A 142 -2.21 10.29 5.84
N SER A 143 -2.29 10.10 4.53
CA SER A 143 -2.52 11.17 3.55
C SER A 143 -3.79 10.91 2.76
N PHE A 144 -4.66 11.93 2.70
CA PHE A 144 -5.88 11.90 1.91
C PHE A 144 -6.10 13.29 1.28
N SER A 145 -6.54 13.32 0.02
CA SER A 145 -6.88 14.56 -0.67
C SER A 145 -8.15 14.38 -1.48
N TRP A 146 -9.01 15.39 -1.50
CA TRP A 146 -10.26 15.35 -2.27
C TRP A 146 -10.71 16.77 -2.64
N SER A 147 -11.65 16.89 -3.58
CA SER A 147 -12.21 18.18 -4.01
C SER A 147 -13.72 18.15 -3.87
N PRO A 148 -14.33 19.04 -3.05
CA PRO A 148 -15.78 19.10 -2.91
C PRO A 148 -16.54 19.26 -4.23
N ALA A 149 -16.00 20.02 -5.19
CA ALA A 149 -16.64 20.22 -6.49
C ALA A 149 -16.40 19.06 -7.47
N ASN A 150 -15.37 18.23 -7.28
CA ASN A 150 -14.99 17.15 -8.20
C ASN A 150 -15.16 15.74 -7.63
N SER A 151 -15.76 15.60 -6.44
CA SER A 151 -16.06 14.30 -5.82
C SER A 151 -17.58 14.08 -5.77
N PRO A 152 -18.15 13.32 -6.72
CA PRO A 152 -19.61 13.16 -6.83
C PRO A 152 -20.22 12.32 -5.71
N ASP A 153 -19.45 11.42 -5.06
CA ASP A 153 -19.95 10.63 -3.94
C ASP A 153 -19.93 11.44 -2.63
N PRO A 154 -21.07 11.61 -1.94
CA PRO A 154 -21.17 12.36 -0.68
C PRO A 154 -20.39 11.72 0.47
N GLY A 155 -20.01 10.45 0.35
CA GLY A 155 -19.12 9.75 1.27
C GLY A 155 -17.70 10.31 1.28
N THR A 156 -17.24 10.97 0.22
CA THR A 156 -15.87 11.47 0.10
C THR A 156 -15.53 12.48 1.20
N GLY A 157 -16.44 13.40 1.52
CA GLY A 157 -16.27 14.34 2.62
C GLY A 157 -16.23 13.66 3.99
N LYS A 158 -17.02 12.59 4.17
CA LYS A 158 -17.03 11.80 5.41
C LYS A 158 -15.71 11.06 5.65
N ILE A 159 -14.99 10.68 4.59
CA ILE A 159 -13.63 10.13 4.71
C ILE A 159 -12.73 11.15 5.41
N PHE A 160 -12.76 12.40 4.92
CA PHE A 160 -11.95 13.48 5.48
C PHE A 160 -12.23 13.69 6.97
N ASP A 161 -13.51 13.79 7.33
CA ASP A 161 -13.93 14.02 8.72
C ASP A 161 -13.57 12.83 9.62
N ALA A 162 -13.76 11.60 9.15
CA ALA A 162 -13.42 10.39 9.91
C ALA A 162 -11.90 10.28 10.15
N LEU A 163 -11.08 10.45 9.11
CA LEU A 163 -9.63 10.39 9.23
C LEU A 163 -9.08 11.54 10.10
N ALA A 164 -9.75 12.70 10.14
CA ALA A 164 -9.34 13.83 10.97
C ALA A 164 -9.40 13.55 12.49
N THR A 165 -10.04 12.45 12.90
CA THR A 165 -10.08 12.00 14.30
C THR A 165 -8.83 11.22 14.73
N ILE A 166 -8.00 10.79 13.77
CA ILE A 166 -6.88 9.87 14.02
C ILE A 166 -5.59 10.65 14.27
N GLY A 167 -4.85 10.30 15.32
CA GLY A 167 -3.49 10.80 15.54
C GLY A 167 -3.40 12.33 15.66
N THR A 168 -2.27 12.91 15.25
CA THR A 168 -1.97 14.34 15.34
C THR A 168 -2.11 15.02 13.96
N PRO A 169 -2.78 16.19 13.84
CA PRO A 169 -2.85 16.92 12.59
C PRO A 169 -1.49 17.47 12.14
N ILE A 170 -1.29 17.50 10.82
CA ILE A 170 -0.25 18.30 10.17
C ILE A 170 -0.95 19.19 9.14
N ASP A 171 -0.88 20.50 9.35
CA ASP A 171 -1.61 21.48 8.54
C ASP A 171 -0.95 21.69 7.17
N VAL A 172 -1.77 21.67 6.13
CA VAL A 172 -1.34 21.99 4.76
C VAL A 172 -1.57 23.48 4.49
N PRO A 173 -0.54 24.25 4.07
CA PRO A 173 -0.70 25.66 3.71
C PRO A 173 -1.70 25.85 2.57
N ARG A 174 -2.54 26.88 2.67
CA ARG A 174 -3.58 27.22 1.67
C ARG A 174 -3.11 28.18 0.60
#